data_AF-A0A355BL57-F1
#
_entry.id   AF-A0A355BL57-F1
#
_cell.length_a   1.000
_cell.length_b   1.000
_cell.length_c   1.000
_cell.angle_alpha   90.00
_cell.angle_beta   90.00
_cell.angle_gamma   90.00
#
_symmetry.space_group_name_H-M   'P 1'
#
loop_
_entity.id
_entity.type
_entity.pdbx_description
1 polymer ?
#
loop_
_entity_poly.entity_id
_entity_poly.type
_entity_poly.pdbx_seq_one_letter_code
_entity_poly.pdbx_strand_id
1 'polypeptide(L)'
;LSEISLADAKMISPTYELDDVILQEVTPRDFGRIAAQTAKQVVVQRIREAERVQVYDEYTDREADIISGIVSHIEGRNIFVELNKTEAILLPAEQVNAEIYRPGDRIKAYVLEVKRTPKGPQIVLSRSHPGLLKRLLELEVPEIHDGIVELRGLAREAGSRSKIAVFSRDTNVDAVGACVGPRGMRIQAIVNELRGEKIDVISYDDDPDKYVANALSPAKVTDVIIDEEN
;
A
#
# COMPACT_ATOMS: atom_id res chain seq x y z
N LEU A 1 -32.61 -7.50 45.76
CA LEU A 1 -32.29 -8.86 46.22
C LEU A 1 -33.58 -9.44 46.78
N SER A 2 -34.01 -10.59 46.27
CA SER A 2 -35.19 -11.30 46.73
C SER A 2 -34.77 -12.35 47.76
N GLU A 3 -35.48 -12.43 48.88
CA GLU A 3 -35.23 -13.41 49.94
C GLU A 3 -36.14 -14.64 49.75
N ILE A 4 -35.66 -15.80 50.20
CA ILE A 4 -36.39 -17.08 50.18
C ILE A 4 -36.30 -17.74 51.55
N SER A 5 -37.34 -18.44 51.99
CA SER A 5 -37.32 -19.11 53.28
C SER A 5 -36.33 -20.29 53.29
N LEU A 6 -35.74 -20.61 54.45
CA LEU A 6 -34.86 -21.78 54.61
C LEU A 6 -35.58 -23.10 54.26
N ALA A 7 -36.89 -23.16 54.50
CA ALA A 7 -37.70 -24.32 54.16
C ALA A 7 -37.80 -24.50 52.64
N ASP A 8 -38.05 -23.42 51.90
CA ASP A 8 -38.15 -23.45 50.43
C ASP A 8 -36.77 -23.66 49.78
N ALA A 9 -35.71 -23.07 50.34
CA ALA A 9 -34.33 -23.28 49.93
C ALA A 9 -33.93 -24.77 50.00
N LYS A 10 -34.29 -25.45 51.11
CA LYS A 10 -34.02 -26.87 51.31
C LYS A 10 -34.77 -27.80 50.37
N MET A 11 -35.82 -27.32 49.69
CA MET A 11 -36.50 -28.08 48.62
C MET A 11 -35.70 -28.09 47.31
N ILE A 12 -34.86 -27.07 47.06
CA ILE A 12 -34.01 -26.98 45.86
C ILE A 12 -32.77 -27.85 46.05
N SER A 13 -32.11 -27.75 47.20
CA SER A 13 -31.06 -28.67 47.64
C SER A 13 -31.06 -28.77 49.16
N PRO A 14 -30.98 -29.98 49.76
CA PRO A 14 -30.97 -30.13 51.22
C PRO A 14 -29.75 -29.50 51.91
N THR A 15 -28.71 -29.14 51.15
CA THR A 15 -27.44 -28.61 51.65
C THR A 15 -27.44 -27.11 51.93
N TYR A 16 -28.50 -26.38 51.58
CA TYR A 16 -28.54 -24.93 51.81
C TYR A 16 -28.74 -24.59 53.30
N GLU A 17 -27.94 -23.63 53.78
CA GLU A 17 -27.98 -23.07 55.13
C GLU A 17 -28.49 -21.63 55.15
N LEU A 18 -28.75 -21.09 56.34
CA LEU A 18 -29.09 -19.68 56.51
C LEU A 18 -27.93 -18.81 55.99
N ASP A 19 -28.28 -17.72 55.31
CA ASP A 19 -27.35 -16.80 54.64
C ASP A 19 -26.69 -17.31 53.34
N ASP A 20 -27.04 -18.51 52.86
CA ASP A 20 -26.58 -18.98 51.54
C ASP A 20 -27.20 -18.21 50.36
N VAL A 21 -26.39 -18.00 49.31
CA VAL A 21 -26.83 -17.37 48.06
C VAL A 21 -27.27 -18.44 47.07
N ILE A 22 -28.57 -18.48 46.79
CA ILE A 22 -29.13 -19.38 45.77
C ILE A 22 -29.10 -18.70 44.40
N LEU A 23 -28.39 -19.32 43.46
CA LEU A 23 -28.42 -18.92 42.05
C LEU A 23 -29.62 -19.56 41.36
N GLN A 24 -30.68 -18.78 41.18
CA GLN A 24 -31.82 -19.21 40.37
C GLN A 24 -31.54 -18.90 38.90
N GLU A 25 -31.48 -19.93 38.05
CA GLU A 25 -31.47 -19.74 36.61
C GLU A 25 -32.87 -19.26 36.15
N VAL A 26 -32.94 -18.00 35.72
CA VAL A 26 -34.17 -17.43 35.17
C VAL A 26 -33.95 -17.20 33.69
N THR A 27 -34.82 -17.75 32.84
CA THR A 27 -34.86 -17.45 31.40
C THR A 27 -35.98 -16.44 31.15
N PRO A 28 -35.67 -15.14 30.93
CA PRO A 28 -36.67 -14.14 30.60
C PRO A 28 -37.51 -14.53 29.38
N ARG A 29 -38.76 -14.05 29.29
CA ARG A 29 -39.65 -14.35 28.14
C ARG A 29 -39.04 -14.00 26.77
N ASP A 30 -38.23 -12.93 26.71
CA ASP A 30 -37.56 -12.46 25.49
C ASP A 30 -36.13 -13.00 25.32
N PHE A 31 -35.66 -13.89 26.21
CA PHE A 31 -34.26 -14.34 26.24
C PHE A 31 -33.80 -14.96 24.93
N GLY A 32 -34.64 -15.76 24.27
CA GLY A 32 -34.30 -16.36 22.98
C GLY A 32 -34.04 -15.32 21.88
N ARG A 33 -34.81 -14.22 21.85
CA ARG A 33 -34.62 -13.13 20.88
C ARG A 33 -33.34 -12.35 21.17
N ILE A 34 -33.11 -12.00 22.44
CA ILE A 34 -31.92 -11.26 22.87
C ILE A 34 -30.66 -12.10 22.64
N ALA A 35 -30.66 -13.36 23.07
CA ALA A 35 -29.55 -14.29 22.89
C ALA A 35 -29.24 -14.53 21.39
N ALA A 36 -30.26 -14.68 20.54
CA ALA A 36 -30.05 -14.82 19.10
C ALA A 36 -29.45 -13.55 18.46
N GLN A 37 -29.89 -12.36 18.88
CA GLN A 37 -29.32 -11.09 18.41
C GLN A 37 -27.86 -10.92 18.88
N THR A 38 -27.57 -11.20 20.14
CA THR A 38 -26.21 -11.17 20.69
C THR A 38 -25.31 -12.19 19.99
N ALA A 39 -25.77 -13.42 19.78
CA ALA A 39 -25.02 -14.44 19.04
C ALA A 39 -24.72 -13.99 17.60
N LYS A 40 -25.70 -13.42 16.89
CA LYS A 40 -25.49 -12.82 15.57
C LYS A 40 -24.42 -11.73 15.61
N GLN A 41 -24.48 -10.84 16.60
CA GLN A 41 -23.50 -9.77 16.75
C GLN A 41 -22.08 -10.30 17.01
N VAL A 42 -21.94 -11.29 17.89
CA VAL A 42 -20.66 -11.95 18.17
C VAL A 42 -20.10 -12.63 16.93
N VAL A 43 -20.93 -13.36 16.17
CA VAL A 43 -20.52 -14.01 14.92
C VAL A 43 -20.05 -12.97 13.90
N VAL A 44 -20.81 -11.89 13.68
CA VAL A 44 -20.42 -10.81 12.76
C VAL A 44 -19.12 -10.13 13.20
N GLN A 45 -18.92 -9.93 14.50
CA GLN A 45 -17.66 -9.39 15.02
C GLN A 45 -16.48 -10.32 14.75
N ARG A 46 -16.62 -11.63 15.01
CA ARG A 46 -15.58 -12.63 14.73
C ARG A 46 -15.23 -12.70 13.24
N ILE A 47 -16.22 -12.63 12.35
CA ILE A 47 -15.99 -12.59 10.90
C ILE A 47 -15.16 -11.36 10.52
N ARG A 48 -15.55 -10.17 11.01
CA ARG A 48 -14.82 -8.93 10.75
C ARG A 48 -13.39 -8.94 11.32
N GLU A 49 -13.18 -9.55 12.48
CA GLU A 49 -11.84 -9.75 13.05
C GLU A 49 -10.97 -10.62 12.15
N ALA A 50 -11.50 -11.75 11.68
CA ALA A 50 -10.80 -12.64 10.76
C ALA A 50 -10.48 -11.95 9.42
N GLU A 51 -11.43 -11.20 8.85
CA GLU A 51 -11.22 -10.42 7.62
C GLU A 51 -10.11 -9.38 7.79
N ARG A 52 -10.07 -8.66 8.93
CA ARG A 52 -9.02 -7.68 9.21
C ARG A 52 -7.62 -8.30 9.28
N VAL A 53 -7.50 -9.47 9.90
CA VAL A 53 -6.23 -10.20 9.96
C VAL A 53 -5.82 -10.62 8.55
N GLN A 54 -6.73 -11.20 7.79
CA GLN A 54 -6.46 -11.63 6.41
C GLN A 54 -6.01 -10.46 5.51
N VAL A 55 -6.68 -9.31 5.60
CA VAL A 55 -6.29 -8.11 4.86
C VAL A 55 -4.90 -7.65 5.30
N TYR A 56 -4.62 -7.57 6.59
CA TYR A 56 -3.31 -7.13 7.06
C TYR A 56 -2.18 -8.03 6.50
N ASP A 57 -2.35 -9.35 6.61
CA ASP A 57 -1.34 -10.30 6.17
C ASP A 57 -1.13 -10.21 4.64
N GLU A 58 -2.22 -10.11 3.86
CA GLU A 58 -2.15 -9.99 2.39
C GLU A 58 -1.40 -8.73 1.92
N TYR A 59 -1.59 -7.59 2.58
CA TYR A 59 -0.97 -6.33 2.13
C TYR A 59 0.41 -6.07 2.74
N THR A 60 0.74 -6.67 3.88
CA THR A 60 2.08 -6.57 4.47
C THR A 60 3.13 -7.18 3.54
N ASP A 61 2.81 -8.32 2.90
CA ASP A 61 3.68 -8.94 1.90
C ASP A 61 3.82 -8.11 0.61
N ARG A 62 2.97 -7.08 0.44
CA ARG A 62 2.97 -6.16 -0.69
C ARG A 62 3.53 -4.78 -0.35
N GLU A 63 4.11 -4.61 0.83
CA GLU A 63 4.90 -3.42 1.11
C GLU A 63 6.01 -3.26 0.08
N ALA A 64 6.28 -2.01 -0.31
CA ALA A 64 7.23 -1.69 -1.36
C ALA A 64 6.91 -2.25 -2.76
N ASP A 65 5.65 -2.60 -3.02
CA ASP A 65 5.14 -3.01 -4.32
C ASP A 65 4.15 -1.98 -4.90
N ILE A 66 3.77 -2.15 -6.16
CA ILE A 66 2.76 -1.35 -6.85
C ILE A 66 1.40 -2.04 -6.82
N ILE A 67 0.36 -1.25 -6.59
CA ILE A 67 -1.02 -1.71 -6.62
C ILE A 67 -1.90 -0.81 -7.47
N SER A 68 -2.83 -1.43 -8.18
CA SER A 68 -3.89 -0.74 -8.91
C SER A 68 -5.13 -0.63 -8.03
N GLY A 69 -5.76 0.53 -8.03
CA GLY A 69 -7.01 0.78 -7.32
C GLY A 69 -7.87 1.83 -8.02
N ILE A 70 -9.08 2.04 -7.50
CA ILE A 70 -10.01 3.06 -7.99
C ILE A 70 -10.20 4.09 -6.89
N VAL A 71 -10.04 5.38 -7.21
CA VAL A 71 -10.34 6.46 -6.26
C VAL A 71 -11.81 6.37 -5.89
N SER A 72 -12.12 6.09 -4.62
CA SER A 72 -13.49 5.93 -4.13
C SER A 72 -14.10 7.29 -3.81
N HIS A 73 -13.45 8.03 -2.91
CA HIS A 73 -13.89 9.33 -2.44
C HIS A 73 -12.71 10.15 -1.90
N ILE A 74 -12.96 11.43 -1.62
CA ILE A 74 -11.96 12.37 -1.10
C ILE A 74 -12.56 13.01 0.15
N GLU A 75 -11.86 12.88 1.29
CA GLU A 75 -12.24 13.55 2.54
C GLU A 75 -11.18 14.59 2.93
N GLY A 76 -11.54 15.87 2.84
CA GLY A 76 -10.59 16.97 3.04
C GLY A 76 -9.48 16.91 1.99
N ARG A 77 -8.25 16.57 2.42
CA ARG A 77 -7.10 16.36 1.51
C ARG A 77 -6.70 14.89 1.38
N ASN A 78 -7.33 13.99 2.13
CA ASN A 78 -7.05 12.57 2.03
C ASN A 78 -7.83 11.98 0.87
N ILE A 79 -7.18 11.12 0.09
CA ILE A 79 -7.79 10.41 -1.01
C ILE A 79 -7.91 8.95 -0.61
N PHE A 80 -9.10 8.40 -0.74
CA PHE A 80 -9.36 7.00 -0.47
C PHE A 80 -9.42 6.24 -1.79
N VAL A 81 -8.78 5.08 -1.79
CA VAL A 81 -8.60 4.25 -2.97
C VAL A 81 -9.14 2.87 -2.65
N GLU A 82 -10.21 2.48 -3.34
CA GLU A 82 -10.77 1.15 -3.27
C GLU A 82 -9.82 0.16 -3.94
N LEU A 83 -9.43 -0.85 -3.16
CA LEU A 83 -8.72 -2.04 -3.58
C LEU A 83 -9.71 -3.22 -3.55
N ASN A 84 -9.30 -4.40 -4.05
CA ASN A 84 -10.20 -5.55 -4.21
C ASN A 84 -10.99 -5.95 -2.94
N LYS A 85 -10.37 -5.85 -1.75
CA LYS A 85 -10.96 -6.33 -0.48
C LYS A 85 -11.06 -5.26 0.61
N THR A 86 -10.51 -4.07 0.36
CA THR A 86 -10.34 -3.06 1.40
C THR A 86 -10.10 -1.69 0.77
N GLU A 87 -10.03 -0.67 1.61
CA GLU A 87 -9.74 0.70 1.19
C GLU A 87 -8.37 1.11 1.71
N ALA A 88 -7.59 1.74 0.84
CA ALA A 88 -6.31 2.31 1.16
C ALA A 88 -6.38 3.84 1.14
N ILE A 89 -5.42 4.49 1.80
CA ILE A 89 -5.36 5.95 1.92
C ILE A 89 -4.13 6.50 1.24
N LEU A 90 -4.31 7.53 0.43
CA LEU A 90 -3.25 8.33 -0.17
C LEU A 90 -3.23 9.69 0.55
N LEU A 91 -2.25 9.84 1.45
CA LEU A 91 -2.09 11.01 2.30
C LEU A 91 -1.57 12.22 1.50
N PRO A 92 -1.84 13.47 1.93
CA PRO A 92 -1.42 14.68 1.20
C PRO A 92 0.08 14.76 0.94
N ALA A 93 0.91 14.28 1.87
CA ALA A 93 2.37 14.26 1.72
C ALA A 93 2.84 13.27 0.64
N GLU A 94 2.04 12.26 0.36
CA GLU A 94 2.33 11.18 -0.58
C GLU A 94 1.66 11.39 -1.95
N GLN A 95 0.92 12.49 -2.10
CA GLN A 95 0.31 12.93 -3.35
C GLN A 95 1.31 13.71 -4.20
N VAL A 96 1.08 13.71 -5.51
CA VAL A 96 1.81 14.56 -6.44
C VAL A 96 1.00 15.82 -6.69
N ASN A 97 1.54 16.99 -6.37
CA ASN A 97 0.83 18.27 -6.44
C ASN A 97 0.27 18.60 -7.83
N ALA A 98 0.91 18.11 -8.89
CA ALA A 98 0.48 18.32 -10.27
C ALA A 98 -0.68 17.39 -10.70
N GLU A 99 -0.98 16.34 -9.92
CA GLU A 99 -2.02 15.38 -10.25
C GLU A 99 -3.39 15.80 -9.68
N ILE A 100 -4.44 15.67 -10.48
CA ILE A 100 -5.83 15.95 -10.05
C ILE A 100 -6.60 14.64 -9.96
N TYR A 101 -6.88 14.17 -8.76
CA TYR A 101 -7.62 12.93 -8.54
C TYR A 101 -9.13 13.17 -8.50
N ARG A 102 -9.89 12.29 -9.14
CA ARG A 102 -11.36 12.32 -9.12
C ARG A 102 -11.91 10.95 -8.72
N PRO A 103 -13.04 10.89 -7.98
CA PRO A 103 -13.75 9.64 -7.77
C PRO A 103 -14.02 8.90 -9.09
N GLY A 104 -13.71 7.61 -9.12
CA GLY A 104 -13.77 6.75 -10.30
C GLY A 104 -12.47 6.65 -11.10
N ASP A 105 -11.46 7.50 -10.84
CA ASP A 105 -10.16 7.40 -11.49
C ASP A 105 -9.48 6.08 -11.11
N ARG A 106 -8.98 5.36 -12.12
CA ARG A 106 -8.05 4.24 -11.90
C ARG A 106 -6.64 4.80 -11.74
N ILE A 107 -5.96 4.39 -10.68
CA ILE A 107 -4.59 4.80 -10.41
C ILE A 107 -3.74 3.59 -10.01
N LYS A 108 -2.47 3.57 -10.42
CA LYS A 108 -1.46 2.74 -9.77
C LYS A 108 -0.73 3.56 -8.71
N ALA A 109 -0.50 2.98 -7.55
CA ALA A 109 0.23 3.62 -6.45
C ALA A 109 1.18 2.63 -5.78
N TYR A 110 2.20 3.16 -5.13
CA TYR A 110 3.17 2.40 -4.36
C TYR A 110 2.63 2.16 -2.95
N VAL A 111 2.71 0.93 -2.45
CA VAL A 111 2.36 0.62 -1.06
C VAL A 111 3.54 1.07 -0.19
N LEU A 112 3.34 2.18 0.51
CA LEU A 112 4.38 2.78 1.35
C LEU A 112 4.56 1.98 2.64
N GLU A 113 3.46 1.66 3.30
CA GLU A 113 3.44 0.94 4.57
C GLU A 113 2.02 0.41 4.88
N VAL A 114 1.95 -0.62 5.71
CA VAL A 114 0.69 -1.20 6.20
C VAL A 114 0.67 -1.16 7.73
N LYS A 115 -0.18 -0.29 8.28
CA LYS A 115 -0.29 -0.07 9.74
C LYS A 115 -1.43 -0.86 10.36
N ARG A 116 -1.19 -1.47 11.53
CA ARG A 116 -2.27 -1.98 12.38
C ARG A 116 -2.87 -0.82 13.19
N THR A 117 -4.17 -0.57 13.01
CA THR A 117 -4.90 0.42 13.81
C THR A 117 -6.05 -0.25 14.58
N PRO A 118 -6.60 0.39 15.65
CA PRO A 118 -7.78 -0.15 16.35
C PRO A 118 -9.01 -0.32 15.44
N LYS A 119 -9.07 0.42 14.32
CA LYS A 119 -10.15 0.36 13.33
C LYS A 119 -9.93 -0.73 12.27
N GLY A 120 -8.74 -1.34 12.21
CA GLY A 120 -8.34 -2.32 11.19
C GLY A 120 -6.97 -1.99 10.58
N PRO A 121 -6.49 -2.80 9.64
CA PRO A 121 -5.31 -2.46 8.85
C PRO A 121 -5.56 -1.20 8.04
N GLN A 122 -4.58 -0.31 8.01
CA GLN A 122 -4.56 0.89 7.18
C GLN A 122 -3.40 0.78 6.21
N ILE A 123 -3.71 0.74 4.92
CA ILE A 123 -2.73 0.67 3.84
C ILE A 123 -2.47 2.09 3.37
N VAL A 124 -1.23 2.56 3.53
CA VAL A 124 -0.82 3.89 3.08
C VAL A 124 -0.20 3.76 1.70
N LEU A 125 -0.74 4.49 0.74
CA LEU A 125 -0.26 4.55 -0.62
C LEU A 125 0.57 5.79 -0.85
N SER A 126 1.44 5.73 -1.86
CA SER A 126 2.19 6.86 -2.36
C SER A 126 2.22 6.94 -3.88
N ARG A 127 2.06 8.16 -4.38
CA ARG A 127 2.25 8.53 -5.78
C ARG A 127 3.56 9.29 -5.98
N SER A 128 4.07 9.95 -4.95
CA SER A 128 5.32 10.72 -4.99
C SER A 128 6.57 9.87 -4.75
N HIS A 129 6.45 8.71 -4.07
CA HIS A 129 7.60 7.91 -3.68
C HIS A 129 8.42 7.40 -4.90
N PRO A 130 9.77 7.48 -4.87
CA PRO A 130 10.64 7.02 -5.97
C PRO A 130 10.43 5.56 -6.38
N GLY A 131 10.05 4.71 -5.42
CA GLY A 131 9.74 3.29 -5.64
C GLY A 131 8.62 3.04 -6.65
N LEU A 132 7.68 3.98 -6.82
CA LEU A 132 6.62 3.83 -7.82
C LEU A 132 7.19 3.76 -9.24
N LEU A 133 8.12 4.65 -9.59
CA LEU A 133 8.75 4.68 -10.91
C LEU A 133 9.55 3.39 -11.14
N LYS A 134 10.29 2.93 -10.13
CA LYS A 134 11.02 1.66 -10.19
C LYS A 134 10.09 0.48 -10.50
N ARG A 135 8.98 0.34 -9.78
CA ARG A 135 8.01 -0.75 -10.02
C ARG A 135 7.31 -0.63 -11.37
N LEU A 136 7.00 0.59 -11.83
CA LEU A 136 6.45 0.80 -13.16
C LEU A 136 7.41 0.37 -14.27
N LEU A 137 8.71 0.65 -14.12
CA LEU A 137 9.74 0.19 -15.05
C LEU A 137 9.85 -1.33 -15.06
N GLU A 138 9.87 -1.97 -13.88
CA GLU A 138 9.88 -3.44 -13.76
C GLU A 138 8.66 -4.08 -14.45
N LEU A 139 7.49 -3.45 -14.40
CA LEU A 139 6.29 -3.94 -15.09
C LEU A 139 6.34 -3.74 -16.62
N GLU A 140 6.91 -2.64 -17.09
CA GLU A 140 6.86 -2.24 -18.51
C GLU A 140 8.06 -2.79 -19.31
N VAL A 141 9.19 -3.05 -18.65
CA VAL A 141 10.48 -3.43 -19.27
C VAL A 141 10.88 -4.84 -18.82
N PRO A 142 10.65 -5.88 -19.65
CA PRO A 142 11.00 -7.27 -19.32
C PRO A 142 12.47 -7.46 -18.97
N GLU A 143 13.37 -6.71 -19.61
CA GLU A 143 14.81 -6.81 -19.38
C GLU A 143 15.20 -6.36 -17.96
N ILE A 144 14.42 -5.45 -17.35
CA ILE A 144 14.58 -5.07 -15.93
C ILE A 144 14.03 -6.16 -15.03
N HIS A 145 12.84 -6.68 -15.35
CA HIS A 145 12.23 -7.78 -14.59
C HIS A 145 13.13 -9.02 -14.52
N ASP A 146 13.76 -9.38 -15.63
CA ASP A 146 14.64 -10.54 -15.76
C ASP A 146 16.06 -10.27 -15.21
N GLY A 147 16.35 -9.02 -14.80
CA GLY A 147 17.63 -8.62 -14.22
C GLY A 147 18.78 -8.53 -15.23
N ILE A 148 18.48 -8.48 -16.53
CA ILE A 148 19.47 -8.22 -17.60
C ILE A 148 19.87 -6.75 -17.56
N VAL A 149 18.88 -5.86 -17.39
CA VAL A 149 19.07 -4.43 -17.20
C VAL A 149 18.83 -4.08 -15.73
N GLU A 150 19.77 -3.37 -15.13
CA GLU A 150 19.71 -2.93 -13.74
C GLU A 150 19.49 -1.43 -13.63
N LEU A 151 18.71 -1.03 -12.63
CA LEU A 151 18.58 0.37 -12.20
C LEU A 151 19.72 0.70 -11.22
N ARG A 152 20.68 1.51 -11.67
CA ARG A 152 21.86 1.92 -10.88
C ARG A 152 21.67 3.25 -10.15
N GLY A 153 20.77 4.09 -10.64
CA GLY A 153 20.46 5.38 -10.02
C GLY A 153 19.06 5.83 -10.36
N LEU A 154 18.41 6.52 -9.42
CA LEU A 154 17.09 7.10 -9.62
C LEU A 154 16.98 8.39 -8.81
N ALA A 155 16.71 9.49 -9.51
CA ALA A 155 16.42 10.79 -8.92
C ALA A 155 15.06 11.25 -9.45
N ARG A 156 14.10 11.45 -8.54
CA ARG A 156 12.71 11.73 -8.88
C ARG A 156 12.22 13.03 -8.26
N GLU A 157 11.81 13.98 -9.10
CA GLU A 157 10.97 15.11 -8.72
C GLU A 157 9.55 14.82 -9.20
N ALA A 158 8.74 14.25 -8.31
CA ALA A 158 7.44 13.70 -8.66
C ALA A 158 6.51 14.75 -9.30
N GLY A 159 5.89 14.38 -10.43
CA GLY A 159 5.02 15.26 -11.22
C GLY A 159 5.75 16.30 -12.08
N SER A 160 7.07 16.34 -12.05
CA SER A 160 7.89 17.25 -12.85
C SER A 160 8.82 16.47 -13.78
N ARG A 161 9.93 15.95 -13.24
CA ARG A 161 10.96 15.25 -13.99
C ARG A 161 11.67 14.23 -13.12
N SER A 162 11.93 13.06 -13.71
CA SER A 162 12.73 12.00 -13.12
C SER A 162 13.87 11.62 -14.05
N LYS A 163 15.00 11.26 -13.46
CA LYS A 163 16.14 10.67 -14.15
C LYS A 163 16.40 9.28 -13.63
N ILE A 164 16.61 8.34 -14.55
CA ILE A 164 16.95 6.95 -14.22
C ILE A 164 18.22 6.56 -14.93
N ALA A 165 19.17 6.02 -14.18
CA ALA A 165 20.42 5.48 -14.69
C ALA A 165 20.31 3.96 -14.78
N VAL A 166 20.54 3.44 -15.98
CA VAL A 166 20.39 2.02 -16.29
C VAL A 166 21.68 1.42 -16.82
N PHE A 167 21.94 0.17 -16.47
CA PHE A 167 23.12 -0.59 -16.87
C PHE A 167 22.68 -1.96 -17.40
N SER A 168 23.30 -2.46 -18.47
CA SER A 168 23.05 -3.83 -18.95
C SER A 168 24.18 -4.75 -18.51
N ARG A 169 23.83 -5.89 -17.90
CA ARG A 169 24.78 -6.98 -17.62
C ARG A 169 25.15 -7.76 -18.87
N ASP A 170 24.33 -7.70 -19.92
CA ASP A 170 24.62 -8.30 -21.22
C ASP A 170 25.06 -7.22 -22.21
N THR A 171 26.28 -7.35 -22.72
CA THR A 171 26.86 -6.42 -23.69
C THR A 171 26.11 -6.38 -25.03
N ASN A 172 25.27 -7.37 -25.31
CA ASN A 172 24.45 -7.42 -26.52
C ASN A 172 23.10 -6.69 -26.36
N VAL A 173 22.78 -6.21 -25.14
CA VAL A 173 21.53 -5.55 -24.82
C VAL A 173 21.79 -4.08 -24.52
N ASP A 174 21.15 -3.20 -25.29
CA ASP A 174 21.13 -1.76 -25.02
C ASP A 174 20.14 -1.45 -23.89
N ALA A 175 20.67 -1.07 -22.72
CA ALA A 175 19.86 -0.75 -21.55
C ALA A 175 18.92 0.44 -21.78
N VAL A 176 19.38 1.49 -22.45
CA VAL A 176 18.57 2.69 -22.72
C VAL A 176 17.48 2.35 -23.73
N GLY A 177 17.84 1.69 -24.83
CA GLY A 177 16.91 1.22 -25.85
C GLY A 177 15.82 0.29 -25.30
N ALA A 178 16.19 -0.64 -24.40
CA ALA A 178 15.25 -1.54 -23.75
C ALA A 178 14.21 -0.77 -22.90
N CYS A 179 14.65 0.22 -22.13
CA CYS A 179 13.76 1.02 -21.28
C CYS A 179 12.85 1.97 -22.10
N VAL A 180 13.40 2.57 -23.15
CA VAL A 180 12.65 3.50 -24.02
C VAL A 180 11.64 2.73 -24.88
N GLY A 181 12.04 1.57 -25.38
CA GLY A 181 11.24 0.72 -26.28
C GLY A 181 11.08 1.32 -27.68
N PRO A 182 10.44 0.57 -28.60
CA PRO A 182 10.23 1.02 -29.97
C PRO A 182 9.51 2.37 -30.04
N ARG A 183 10.15 3.38 -30.63
CA ARG A 183 9.63 4.76 -30.73
C ARG A 183 9.25 5.38 -29.38
N GLY A 184 9.87 4.96 -28.27
CA GLY A 184 9.56 5.50 -26.95
C GLY A 184 8.28 4.95 -26.32
N MET A 185 7.69 3.88 -26.87
CA MET A 185 6.37 3.41 -26.41
C MET A 185 6.34 3.02 -24.93
N ARG A 186 7.40 2.36 -24.42
CA ARG A 186 7.47 1.87 -23.04
C ARG A 186 7.58 3.05 -22.07
N ILE A 187 8.55 3.95 -22.32
CA ILE A 187 8.72 5.12 -21.47
C ILE A 187 7.48 6.04 -21.51
N GLN A 188 6.83 6.18 -22.66
CA GLN A 188 5.62 6.99 -22.78
C GLN A 188 4.45 6.39 -22.00
N ALA A 189 4.32 5.06 -21.94
CA ALA A 189 3.31 4.41 -21.10
C ALA A 189 3.49 4.77 -19.62
N ILE A 190 4.74 4.77 -19.14
CA ILE A 190 5.08 5.17 -17.76
C ILE A 190 4.82 6.66 -17.54
N VAL A 191 5.24 7.54 -18.46
CA VAL A 191 4.96 8.99 -18.40
C VAL A 191 3.45 9.25 -18.30
N ASN A 192 2.63 8.49 -19.06
CA ASN A 192 1.18 8.62 -19.02
C ASN A 192 0.59 8.15 -17.68
N GLU A 193 1.09 7.05 -17.11
CA GLU A 193 0.70 6.58 -15.77
C GLU A 193 1.14 7.56 -14.66
N LEU A 194 2.24 8.28 -14.87
CA LEU A 194 2.71 9.38 -14.02
C LEU A 194 2.12 10.75 -14.41
N ARG A 195 1.03 10.75 -15.19
CA ARG A 195 0.24 11.93 -15.56
C ARG A 195 1.08 13.09 -16.12
N GLY A 196 2.11 12.76 -16.90
CA GLY A 196 2.94 13.72 -17.61
C GLY A 196 4.29 14.05 -16.94
N GLU A 197 4.65 13.39 -15.85
CA GLU A 197 6.02 13.44 -15.30
C GLU A 197 7.03 13.04 -16.39
N LYS A 198 7.99 13.92 -16.69
CA LYS A 198 9.01 13.65 -17.72
C LYS A 198 10.04 12.67 -17.19
N ILE A 199 10.41 11.67 -17.99
CA ILE A 199 11.40 10.67 -17.57
C ILE A 199 12.56 10.67 -18.56
N ASP A 200 13.76 10.96 -18.07
CA ASP A 200 14.99 10.83 -18.84
C ASP A 200 15.70 9.53 -18.44
N VAL A 201 15.92 8.65 -19.42
CA VAL A 201 16.68 7.41 -19.24
C VAL A 201 18.11 7.65 -19.71
N ILE A 202 19.09 7.39 -18.84
CA ILE A 202 20.51 7.61 -19.13
C ILE A 202 21.30 6.32 -18.93
N SER A 203 22.37 6.16 -19.70
CA SER A 203 23.32 5.06 -19.46
C SER A 203 24.14 5.35 -18.21
N TYR A 204 24.18 4.38 -17.31
CA TYR A 204 25.18 4.33 -16.26
C TYR A 204 26.53 3.94 -16.86
N ASP A 205 27.62 4.41 -16.27
CA ASP A 205 29.00 4.02 -16.57
C ASP A 205 29.77 4.01 -15.24
N ASP A 206 30.72 3.10 -15.09
CA ASP A 206 31.59 3.06 -13.90
C ASP A 206 32.60 4.22 -13.92
N ASP A 207 32.88 4.76 -15.10
CA ASP A 207 33.66 5.97 -15.30
C ASP A 207 32.83 7.21 -14.90
N PRO A 208 33.20 7.91 -13.80
CA PRO A 208 32.39 8.98 -13.25
C PRO A 208 32.27 10.18 -14.21
N ASP A 209 33.29 10.44 -15.04
CA ASP A 209 33.23 11.54 -16.03
C ASP A 209 32.10 11.29 -17.04
N LYS A 210 32.03 10.06 -17.55
CA LYS A 210 30.97 9.66 -18.48
C LYS A 210 29.62 9.63 -17.81
N TYR A 211 29.53 9.14 -16.58
CA TYR A 211 28.26 9.06 -15.88
C TYR A 211 27.69 10.45 -15.56
N VAL A 212 28.53 11.38 -15.09
CA VAL A 212 28.14 12.79 -14.86
C VAL A 212 27.73 13.45 -16.18
N ALA A 213 28.49 13.22 -17.26
CA ALA A 213 28.12 13.75 -18.57
C ALA A 213 26.75 13.24 -19.04
N ASN A 214 26.49 11.95 -18.87
CA ASN A 214 25.20 11.33 -19.19
C ASN A 214 24.05 11.87 -18.32
N ALA A 215 24.30 12.13 -17.04
CA ALA A 215 23.30 12.65 -16.10
C ALA A 215 22.77 14.03 -16.49
N LEU A 216 23.58 14.84 -17.17
CA LEU A 216 23.20 16.17 -17.67
C LEU A 216 22.42 16.13 -18.99
N SER A 217 22.28 14.96 -19.62
CA SER A 217 21.42 14.77 -20.81
C SER A 217 20.01 15.34 -20.55
N PRO A 218 19.42 16.13 -21.48
CA PRO A 218 19.81 16.32 -22.88
C PRO A 218 20.83 17.45 -23.13
N ALA A 219 21.38 18.09 -22.09
CA ALA A 219 22.41 19.11 -22.29
C ALA A 219 23.71 18.47 -22.80
N LYS A 220 24.40 19.15 -23.72
CA LYS A 220 25.71 18.71 -24.22
C LYS A 220 26.80 19.19 -23.27
N VAL A 221 27.48 18.25 -22.64
CA VAL A 221 28.60 18.53 -21.74
C VAL A 221 29.87 18.74 -22.56
N THR A 222 30.60 19.81 -22.25
CA THR A 222 31.86 20.14 -22.95
C THR A 222 33.06 19.51 -22.26
N ASP A 223 33.06 19.53 -20.92
CA ASP A 223 34.11 18.96 -20.10
C ASP A 223 33.55 18.60 -18.71
N VAL A 224 34.16 17.62 -18.06
CA VAL A 224 33.86 17.22 -16.67
C VAL A 224 35.17 17.26 -15.90
N ILE A 225 35.19 18.04 -14.81
CA ILE A 225 36.35 18.15 -13.93
C ILE A 225 35.90 17.63 -12.56
N ILE A 226 36.41 16.46 -12.18
CA ILE A 226 36.14 15.87 -10.87
C ILE A 226 37.19 16.39 -9.89
N ASP A 227 36.71 16.87 -8.75
CA ASP A 227 37.54 17.18 -7.59
C ASP A 227 37.73 15.89 -6.79
N GLU A 228 38.92 15.27 -6.85
CA GLU A 228 39.21 14.00 -6.17
C GLU A 228 39.26 14.12 -4.63
N GLU A 229 39.25 15.33 -4.08
CA GLU A 229 39.31 15.58 -2.64
C GLU A 229 37.94 15.56 -1.93
N ASN A 230 36.82 15.52 -2.67
CA ASN A 230 35.44 15.54 -2.14
C ASN A 230 34.54 14.47 -2.78
#